data_AF-A0A5E4QR90-F1
#
_entry.id   AF-A0A5E4QR90-F1
#
_cell.length_a   1.000
_cell.length_b   1.000
_cell.length_c   1.000
_cell.angle_alpha   90.00
_cell.angle_beta   90.00
_cell.angle_gamma   90.00
#
_symmetry.space_group_name_H-M   'P 1'
#
loop_
_entity.id
_entity.type
_entity.pdbx_description
1 polymer ?
#
loop_
_entity_poly.entity_id
_entity_poly.type
_entity_poly.pdbx_seq_one_letter_code
_entity_poly.pdbx_strand_id
1 'polypeptide(L)'
;MAAGVLICVSWYYTILAGFYILYCPVMYLMFINHVLYRKLVDVLFALWELFPVALFQCCYGTKLHHYGDYVNPDETTIIIMNHRTRVDWNYVWIALYHATQNTNVFECVCKENEVSMEKRNILDIIAGGKSRIKVVLKDEIKSVG
;
A
#
# COMPACT_ATOMS: atom_id res chain seq x y z
N MET A 1 3.81 18.39 23.32
CA MET A 1 3.46 19.42 22.31
C MET A 1 4.60 19.69 21.33
N ALA A 2 5.85 19.92 21.77
CA ALA A 2 6.98 20.24 20.88
C ALA A 2 7.25 19.17 19.79
N ALA A 3 7.22 17.87 20.14
CA ALA A 3 7.44 16.79 19.18
C ALA A 3 6.38 16.74 18.05
N GLY A 4 5.12 17.03 18.36
CA GLY A 4 4.05 17.09 17.35
C GLY A 4 4.26 18.22 16.36
N VAL A 5 4.66 19.40 16.84
CA VAL A 5 4.99 20.55 15.98
C VAL A 5 6.19 20.24 15.09
N LEU A 6 7.24 19.62 15.63
CA LEU A 6 8.41 19.21 14.84
C LEU A 6 8.02 18.26 13.71
N ILE A 7 7.16 17.28 13.96
CA ILE A 7 6.71 16.34 12.93
C ILE A 7 5.87 17.06 11.87
N CYS A 8 4.96 17.94 12.25
CA CYS A 8 4.18 18.73 11.29
C CYS A 8 5.10 19.61 10.41
N VAL A 9 6.10 20.26 11.01
CA VAL A 9 7.07 21.08 10.27
C VAL A 9 7.93 20.22 9.35
N SER A 10 8.46 19.10 9.84
CA SER A 10 9.24 18.15 9.04
C SER A 10 8.42 17.61 7.87
N TRP A 11 7.16 17.25 8.09
CA TRP A 11 6.28 16.78 7.03
C TRP A 11 6.04 17.88 5.99
N TYR A 12 5.69 19.09 6.42
CA TYR A 12 5.48 20.21 5.49
C TYR A 12 6.75 20.53 4.68
N TYR A 13 7.91 20.49 5.33
CA TYR A 13 9.19 20.64 4.66
C TYR A 13 9.42 19.56 3.60
N THR A 14 9.09 18.30 3.88
CA THR A 14 9.21 17.22 2.88
C THR A 14 8.23 17.33 1.73
N ILE A 15 7.05 17.96 1.91
CA ILE A 15 6.14 18.26 0.80
C ILE A 15 6.81 19.26 -0.15
N LEU A 16 7.31 20.37 0.40
CA LEU A 16 7.95 21.42 -0.39
C LEU A 16 9.24 20.92 -1.04
N ALA A 17 10.11 20.28 -0.27
CA ALA A 17 11.36 19.72 -0.77
C ALA A 17 11.10 18.62 -1.81
N GLY A 18 10.12 17.75 -1.58
CA GLY A 18 9.72 16.74 -2.56
C GLY A 18 9.33 17.36 -3.90
N PHE A 19 8.48 18.39 -3.88
CA PHE A 19 8.06 19.07 -5.10
C PHE A 19 9.25 19.74 -5.84
N TYR A 20 10.02 20.58 -5.15
CA TYR A 20 11.07 21.36 -5.81
C TYR A 20 12.33 20.55 -6.14
N ILE A 21 12.74 19.62 -5.28
CA ILE A 21 14.01 18.90 -5.40
C ILE A 21 13.83 17.54 -6.08
N LEU A 22 12.71 16.85 -5.88
CA LEU A 22 12.48 15.54 -6.53
C LEU A 22 11.68 15.68 -7.82
N TYR A 23 10.50 16.29 -7.78
CA TYR A 23 9.60 16.31 -8.94
C TYR A 23 10.06 17.24 -10.06
N CYS A 24 10.51 18.45 -9.73
CA CYS A 24 10.94 19.44 -10.72
C CYS A 24 12.06 18.92 -11.66
N PRO A 25 13.16 18.31 -11.17
CA PRO A 25 14.18 17.77 -12.05
C PRO A 25 13.73 16.51 -12.80
N VAL A 26 12.93 15.65 -12.17
CA VAL A 26 12.41 14.44 -12.81
C VAL A 26 11.48 14.77 -13.98
N MET A 27 10.80 15.93 -13.94
CA MET A 27 9.98 16.42 -15.04
C MET A 27 10.75 16.54 -16.37
N TYR A 28 12.04 16.89 -16.34
CA TYR A 28 12.84 16.96 -17.56
C TYR A 28 13.02 15.58 -18.22
N LEU A 29 12.98 14.50 -17.44
CA LEU A 29 13.07 13.13 -17.94
C LEU A 29 11.87 12.73 -18.82
N MET A 30 10.73 13.43 -18.66
CA MET A 30 9.53 13.24 -19.47
C MET A 30 9.81 13.47 -20.96
N PHE A 31 10.67 14.43 -21.31
CA PHE A 31 11.02 14.75 -22.69
C PHE A 31 11.90 13.68 -23.35
N ILE A 32 12.57 12.83 -22.56
CA ILE A 32 13.46 11.77 -23.05
C ILE A 32 12.68 10.46 -23.18
N ASN A 33 12.03 10.02 -22.11
CA ASN A 33 11.29 8.76 -22.11
C ASN A 33 10.13 8.79 -21.10
N HIS A 34 8.90 8.83 -21.65
CA HIS A 34 7.67 8.83 -20.87
C HIS A 34 7.47 7.58 -19.98
N VAL A 35 7.92 6.39 -20.39
CA VAL A 35 7.73 5.15 -19.62
C VAL A 35 8.64 5.15 -18.40
N LEU A 36 9.89 5.57 -18.60
CA LEU A 36 10.86 5.66 -17.51
C LEU A 36 10.45 6.74 -16.52
N TYR A 37 10.02 7.91 -17.00
CA TYR A 37 9.45 8.97 -16.18
C TYR A 37 8.31 8.44 -15.31
N ARG A 38 7.36 7.71 -15.90
CA ARG A 38 6.21 7.18 -15.17
C ARG A 38 6.64 6.23 -14.05
N LYS A 39 7.50 5.24 -14.36
CA LYS A 39 8.00 4.31 -13.35
C LYS A 39 8.75 5.01 -12.22
N LEU A 40 9.58 6.01 -12.54
CA LEU A 40 10.39 6.70 -11.56
C LEU A 40 9.54 7.59 -10.65
N VAL A 41 8.56 8.32 -11.21
CA VAL A 41 7.61 9.12 -10.44
C VAL A 41 6.76 8.24 -9.53
N ASP A 42 6.24 7.11 -10.04
CA ASP A 42 5.42 6.19 -9.24
C ASP A 42 6.20 5.63 -8.04
N VAL A 43 7.50 5.29 -8.22
CA VAL A 43 8.38 4.83 -7.13
C VAL A 43 8.69 5.96 -6.14
N LEU A 44 9.03 7.17 -6.62
CA LEU A 44 9.31 8.31 -5.74
C LEU A 44 8.08 8.69 -4.91
N PHE A 45 6.90 8.69 -5.52
CA PHE A 45 5.64 8.95 -4.84
C PHE A 45 5.38 7.91 -3.75
N ALA A 46 5.51 6.62 -4.06
CA ALA A 46 5.33 5.55 -3.09
C ALA A 46 6.32 5.65 -1.91
N LEU A 47 7.59 5.96 -2.18
CA LEU A 47 8.61 6.17 -1.14
C LEU A 47 8.30 7.38 -0.26
N TRP A 48 7.80 8.46 -0.85
CA TRP A 48 7.41 9.66 -0.12
C TRP A 48 6.19 9.42 0.77
N GLU A 49 5.21 8.65 0.31
CA GLU A 49 4.04 8.25 1.11
C GLU A 49 4.40 7.32 2.30
N LEU A 50 5.51 6.56 2.20
CA LEU A 50 6.03 5.72 3.30
C LEU A 50 6.80 6.53 4.36
N PHE A 51 7.32 7.70 4.01
CA PHE A 51 8.08 8.56 4.92
C PHE A 51 7.31 9.00 6.18
N PRO A 52 6.05 9.48 6.13
CA PRO A 52 5.30 9.88 7.32
C PRO A 52 5.09 8.70 8.28
N VAL A 53 4.86 7.49 7.77
CA VAL A 53 4.76 6.27 8.61
C VAL A 53 6.06 6.02 9.37
N ALA A 54 7.20 6.10 8.68
CA ALA A 54 8.52 5.94 9.30
C ALA A 54 8.80 7.02 10.35
N LEU A 55 8.38 8.28 10.11
CA LEU A 55 8.47 9.36 11.09
C LEU A 55 7.63 9.05 12.34
N PHE A 56 6.39 8.60 12.19
CA PHE A 56 5.55 8.24 13.34
C PHE A 56 6.16 7.09 14.14
N GLN A 57 6.71 6.09 13.47
CA GLN A 57 7.36 4.97 14.11
C GLN A 57 8.64 5.37 14.85
N CYS A 58 9.45 6.27 14.27
CA CYS A 58 10.67 6.77 14.89
C CYS A 58 10.40 7.73 16.06
N CYS A 59 9.47 8.67 15.90
CA CYS A 59 9.22 9.70 16.91
C CYS A 59 8.32 9.24 18.07
N TYR A 60 7.35 8.35 17.81
CA TYR A 60 6.38 7.90 18.81
C TYR A 60 6.46 6.41 19.13
N GLY A 61 7.37 5.65 18.50
CA GLY A 61 7.52 4.22 18.76
C GLY A 61 6.27 3.42 18.39
N THR A 62 5.48 3.88 17.41
CA THR A 62 4.25 3.19 17.02
C THR A 62 4.57 1.78 16.53
N LYS A 63 3.81 0.80 17.02
CA LYS A 63 3.90 -0.58 16.57
C LYS A 63 2.76 -0.85 15.61
N LEU A 64 3.13 -1.25 14.40
CA LEU A 64 2.18 -1.56 13.35
C LEU A 64 2.02 -3.06 13.26
N HIS A 65 0.80 -3.54 13.44
CA HIS A 65 0.44 -4.94 13.36
C HIS A 65 -0.43 -5.15 12.13
N HIS A 66 0.05 -5.99 11.21
CA HIS A 66 -0.67 -6.34 9.99
C HIS A 66 -1.00 -7.83 10.02
N TYR A 67 -2.20 -8.16 9.60
CA TYR A 67 -2.67 -9.54 9.48
C TYR A 67 -3.46 -9.64 8.17
N GLY A 68 -3.28 -10.74 7.45
CA GLY A 68 -4.02 -11.01 6.22
C GLY A 68 -3.24 -11.84 5.22
N ASP A 69 -3.93 -12.20 4.15
CA ASP A 69 -3.39 -13.01 3.06
C ASP A 69 -2.57 -12.18 2.07
N TYR A 70 -1.74 -12.87 1.30
CA TYR A 70 -1.06 -12.31 0.13
C TYR A 70 -2.06 -11.72 -0.87
N VAL A 71 -1.76 -10.50 -1.32
CA VAL A 71 -2.49 -9.77 -2.37
C VAL A 71 -1.63 -9.76 -3.63
N ASN A 72 -2.21 -10.21 -4.74
CA ASN A 72 -1.50 -10.22 -6.01
C ASN A 72 -1.48 -8.80 -6.61
N PRO A 73 -0.30 -8.18 -6.84
CA PRO A 73 -0.24 -6.84 -7.42
C PRO A 73 -0.72 -6.79 -8.90
N ASP A 74 -0.76 -7.93 -9.59
CA ASP A 74 -1.17 -8.00 -11.00
C ASP A 74 -2.69 -8.12 -11.17
N GLU A 75 -3.47 -8.23 -10.08
CA GLU A 75 -4.92 -8.38 -10.13
C GLU A 75 -5.67 -7.06 -9.83
N THR A 76 -6.80 -6.86 -10.50
CA THR A 76 -7.65 -5.69 -10.28
C THR A 76 -8.35 -5.81 -8.92
N THR A 77 -7.93 -4.99 -7.96
CA THR A 77 -8.40 -5.06 -6.57
C THR A 77 -9.04 -3.74 -6.14
N ILE A 78 -10.12 -3.83 -5.36
CA ILE A 78 -10.74 -2.68 -4.69
C ILE A 78 -10.38 -2.74 -3.20
N ILE A 79 -9.77 -1.66 -2.70
CA ILE A 79 -9.41 -1.55 -1.29
C ILE A 79 -10.54 -0.83 -0.55
N ILE A 80 -11.13 -1.50 0.44
CA ILE A 80 -12.14 -0.93 1.33
C ILE A 80 -11.56 -0.89 2.74
N MET A 81 -11.48 0.30 3.30
CA MET A 81 -10.94 0.53 4.64
C MET A 81 -11.86 1.47 5.42
N ASN A 82 -11.90 1.30 6.73
CA ASN A 82 -12.54 2.29 7.59
C ASN A 82 -11.61 3.52 7.70
N HIS A 83 -12.14 4.71 7.43
CA HIS A 83 -11.39 5.97 7.52
C HIS A 83 -11.76 6.72 8.79
N ARG A 84 -11.16 6.32 9.91
CA ARG A 84 -11.43 6.91 11.24
C ARG A 84 -10.52 8.09 11.53
N THR A 85 -9.31 8.11 10.95
CA THR A 85 -8.34 9.19 11.16
C THR A 85 -7.77 9.70 9.85
N ARG A 86 -7.37 10.98 9.82
CA ARG A 86 -6.79 11.60 8.62
C ARG A 86 -5.45 10.98 8.21
N VAL A 87 -4.79 10.26 9.12
CA VAL A 87 -3.49 9.62 8.84
C VAL A 87 -3.66 8.21 8.26
N ASP A 88 -4.87 7.64 8.26
CA ASP A 88 -5.10 6.25 7.83
C ASP A 88 -4.57 6.00 6.40
N TRP A 89 -4.68 7.01 5.51
CA TRP A 89 -4.15 6.94 4.14
C TRP A 89 -2.66 6.58 4.09
N ASN A 90 -1.84 7.18 4.95
CA ASN A 90 -0.39 6.93 4.98
C ASN A 90 -0.09 5.46 5.35
N TYR A 91 -0.92 4.88 6.23
CA TYR A 91 -0.76 3.50 6.67
C TYR A 91 -1.24 2.47 5.64
N VAL A 92 -2.02 2.87 4.63
CA VAL A 92 -2.43 1.97 3.53
C VAL A 92 -1.23 1.50 2.73
N TRP A 93 -0.31 2.40 2.41
CA TRP A 93 0.84 2.10 1.56
C TRP A 93 1.77 1.05 2.18
N ILE A 94 2.05 1.16 3.47
CA ILE A 94 2.86 0.17 4.18
C ILE A 94 2.11 -1.17 4.32
N ALA A 95 0.80 -1.15 4.55
CA ALA A 95 -0.01 -2.36 4.62
C ALA A 95 -0.04 -3.09 3.27
N LEU A 96 -0.19 -2.36 2.16
CA LEU A 96 -0.17 -2.91 0.81
C LEU A 96 1.22 -3.44 0.44
N TYR A 97 2.28 -2.71 0.81
CA TYR A 97 3.67 -3.18 0.62
C TYR A 97 3.92 -4.49 1.37
N HIS A 98 3.39 -4.65 2.59
CA HIS A 98 3.49 -5.90 3.33
C HIS A 98 2.62 -7.02 2.72
N ALA A 99 1.42 -6.70 2.25
CA ALA A 99 0.50 -7.67 1.64
C ALA A 99 1.00 -8.22 0.28
N THR A 100 1.78 -7.42 -0.45
CA THR A 100 2.36 -7.77 -1.77
C THR A 100 3.73 -8.41 -1.68
N GLN A 101 4.36 -8.43 -0.50
CA GLN A 101 5.59 -9.19 -0.28
C GLN A 101 5.25 -10.68 -0.14
N ASN A 102 5.79 -11.48 -1.05
CA ASN A 102 5.57 -12.92 -1.06
C ASN A 102 6.32 -13.56 0.11
N THR A 103 5.62 -13.80 1.22
CA THR A 103 6.15 -14.53 2.37
C THR A 103 6.18 -16.01 2.05
N ASN A 104 7.17 -16.48 1.30
CA ASN A 104 7.46 -17.91 1.12
C ASN A 104 8.01 -18.55 2.42
N VAL A 105 7.43 -18.26 3.60
CA VAL A 105 7.87 -18.86 4.87
C VAL A 105 6.73 -19.27 5.80
N PHE A 106 5.52 -18.72 5.66
CA PHE A 106 4.34 -19.28 6.32
C PHE A 106 3.17 -19.31 5.36
N GLU A 107 3.07 -20.43 4.66
CA GLU A 107 1.82 -20.92 4.12
C GLU A 107 0.82 -20.95 5.28
N CYS A 108 -0.01 -19.92 5.43
CA CYS A 108 -1.16 -19.99 6.31
C CYS A 108 -2.03 -21.12 5.76
N VAL A 109 -2.13 -22.19 6.54
CA VAL A 109 -2.94 -23.39 6.31
C VAL A 109 -4.42 -23.02 6.43
N CYS A 110 -4.91 -22.19 5.52
CA CYS A 110 -6.32 -22.05 5.21
C CYS A 110 -6.49 -22.47 3.75
N LYS A 111 -6.14 -23.74 3.51
CA LYS A 111 -6.40 -24.46 2.28
C LYS A 111 -7.90 -24.66 2.15
N GLU A 112 -8.59 -23.76 1.44
CA GLU A 112 -9.83 -24.17 0.80
C GLU A 112 -9.44 -24.92 -0.48
N ASN A 113 -9.37 -26.24 -0.33
CA ASN A 113 -9.34 -27.16 -1.46
C ASN A 113 -10.66 -27.04 -2.21
N GLU A 114 -10.71 -26.28 -3.29
CA GLU A 114 -11.55 -26.64 -4.43
C GLU A 114 -10.77 -26.49 -5.73
N VAL A 115 -10.27 -27.63 -6.19
CA VAL A 115 -10.07 -27.87 -7.61
C VAL A 115 -11.46 -27.86 -8.25
N SER A 116 -11.78 -26.80 -8.99
CA SER A 116 -12.67 -26.91 -10.13
C SER A 116 -12.15 -26.03 -11.26
N MET A 117 -11.77 -26.68 -12.36
CA MET A 117 -11.71 -26.05 -13.68
C MET A 117 -13.11 -25.57 -14.05
N GLU A 118 -13.54 -24.43 -13.53
CA GLU A 118 -14.84 -23.86 -13.84
C GLU A 118 -14.71 -22.67 -14.79
N LYS A 119 -15.46 -22.80 -15.89
CA LYS A 119 -15.53 -22.01 -17.12
C LYS A 119 -15.08 -20.55 -16.98
N ARG A 120 -14.14 -20.14 -17.84
CA ARG A 120 -13.87 -18.73 -18.15
C ARG A 120 -15.18 -18.06 -18.60
N ASN A 121 -15.83 -17.33 -17.70
CA ASN A 121 -17.03 -16.58 -18.03
C ASN A 121 -16.65 -15.44 -18.98
N ILE A 122 -17.36 -15.33 -20.10
CA ILE A 122 -17.10 -14.37 -21.18
C ILE A 122 -17.13 -12.92 -20.65
N LEU A 123 -17.90 -12.68 -19.59
CA LEU A 123 -17.93 -11.42 -18.84
C LEU A 123 -16.56 -11.04 -18.24
N ASP A 124 -15.77 -11.99 -17.76
CA ASP A 124 -14.44 -11.72 -17.18
C ASP A 124 -13.42 -11.27 -18.25
N ILE A 125 -13.61 -11.69 -19.50
CA ILE A 125 -12.81 -11.27 -20.66
C ILE A 125 -13.20 -9.85 -21.09
N ILE A 126 -14.49 -9.53 -21.07
CA ILE A 126 -15.01 -8.20 -21.45
C ILE A 126 -14.72 -7.16 -20.35
N ALA A 127 -14.76 -7.57 -19.08
CA ALA A 127 -14.49 -6.70 -17.93
C ALA A 127 -12.99 -6.53 -17.60
N GLY A 128 -12.09 -7.17 -18.35
CA GLY A 128 -10.65 -6.92 -18.26
C GLY A 128 -9.97 -7.40 -16.97
N GLY A 129 -10.58 -8.32 -16.22
CA GLY A 129 -9.94 -8.90 -15.04
C GLY A 129 -10.92 -9.47 -14.02
N LYS A 130 -10.56 -10.63 -13.45
CA LYS A 130 -11.28 -11.28 -12.36
C LYS A 130 -11.02 -10.50 -11.06
N SER A 131 -11.92 -9.61 -10.65
CA SER A 131 -11.81 -8.96 -9.34
C SER A 131 -12.13 -9.99 -8.25
N ARG A 132 -11.08 -10.52 -7.58
CA ARG A 132 -11.27 -11.34 -6.39
C ARG A 132 -11.42 -10.40 -5.20
N ILE A 133 -12.64 -10.25 -4.69
CA ILE A 133 -12.87 -9.55 -3.43
C ILE A 133 -12.38 -10.46 -2.29
N LYS A 134 -11.11 -10.31 -1.88
CA LYS A 134 -10.62 -10.91 -0.63
C LYS A 134 -11.01 -10.00 0.53
N VAL A 135 -12.10 -10.34 1.21
CA VAL A 135 -12.45 -9.72 2.49
C VAL A 135 -11.67 -10.45 3.57
N VAL A 136 -10.56 -9.86 4.03
CA VAL A 136 -9.85 -10.33 5.22
C VAL A 136 -10.70 -9.95 6.46
N LEU A 137 -11.67 -10.82 6.78
CA LEU A 137 -12.53 -10.69 7.95
C LEU A 137 -11.73 -11.01 9.21
N LYS A 138 -11.36 -9.97 9.96
CA LYS A 138 -11.77 -9.63 11.34
C LYS A 138 -12.12 -10.75 12.36
N ASP A 139 -11.75 -12.02 12.16
CA ASP A 139 -12.14 -13.11 13.06
C ASP A 139 -11.03 -13.55 14.04
N GLU A 140 -9.79 -13.06 13.89
CA GLU A 140 -8.67 -13.36 14.80
C GLU A 140 -8.68 -12.55 16.12
N ILE A 141 -9.54 -11.53 16.27
CA ILE A 141 -9.52 -10.64 17.46
C ILE A 141 -10.28 -11.25 18.66
N LYS A 142 -10.87 -12.45 18.56
CA LYS A 142 -11.65 -13.07 19.64
C LYS A 142 -10.86 -13.97 20.62
N SER A 143 -9.54 -14.12 20.50
CA SER A 143 -8.80 -15.10 21.33
C SER A 143 -7.79 -14.52 22.34
N VAL A 144 -7.68 -13.21 22.52
CA VAL A 144 -6.92 -12.66 23.66
C VAL A 144 -7.89 -12.36 24.81
N GLY A 145 -8.31 -13.45 25.46
CA GLY A 145 -8.84 -13.46 26.83
C GLY A 145 -7.73 -13.68 27.84
#